data_AF-A0A7V5GSH0-F1
#
_entry.id   AF-A0A7V5GSH0-F1
#
_cell.length_a   1.000
_cell.length_b   1.000
_cell.length_c   1.000
_cell.angle_alpha   90.00
_cell.angle_beta   90.00
_cell.angle_gamma   90.00
#
_symmetry.space_group_name_H-M   'P 1'
#
loop_
_entity.id
_entity.type
_entity.pdbx_description
1 polymer ?
#
loop_
_entity_poly.entity_id
_entity_poly.type
_entity_poly.pdbx_seq_one_letter_code
_entity_poly.pdbx_strand_id
1 'polypeptide(L)'
;MKGIKQKQISDLGKGINVFTVARGTMIADNEVMDGWNCWSVGKNSIAKRPGVVKFATISGVDQIDGLGTYYDGGTRKLLAMAGGTLYDISDGTATAVPGDVSGTDDVWTPKLRTDFVQAGGKLFISNGTDTLRYYDGTKVYTQSNGVIGKYMVYYKYCLWICGNPDSANQTRLYRSGSDDKIGDFTYDASTNPLATSVYVSKDDGQILKG
;
A
#
# COMPACT_ATOMS: atom_id res chain seq x y z
N MET A 1 -52.95 31.47 -18.16
CA MET A 1 -51.53 31.04 -18.31
C MET A 1 -51.45 29.54 -18.18
N LYS A 2 -50.88 28.87 -19.18
CA LYS A 2 -50.78 27.41 -19.28
C LYS A 2 -49.74 26.92 -18.26
N GLY A 3 -50.22 26.15 -17.29
CA GLY A 3 -49.57 25.46 -16.16
C GLY A 3 -48.04 25.52 -16.04
N ILE A 4 -47.56 26.26 -15.03
CA ILE A 4 -46.28 26.00 -14.39
C ILE A 4 -46.40 24.61 -13.73
N LYS A 5 -45.63 23.63 -14.22
CA LYS A 5 -45.56 22.30 -13.59
C LYS A 5 -44.40 22.28 -12.61
N GLN A 6 -44.70 22.09 -11.33
CA GLN A 6 -43.68 21.81 -10.32
C GLN A 6 -43.10 20.42 -10.61
N LYS A 7 -41.79 20.34 -10.87
CA LYS A 7 -41.07 19.08 -11.04
C LYS A 7 -40.29 18.81 -9.75
N GLN A 8 -40.68 17.76 -9.03
CA GLN A 8 -39.92 17.27 -7.90
C GLN A 8 -38.95 16.19 -8.38
N ILE A 9 -37.67 16.35 -8.05
CA ILE A 9 -36.63 15.38 -8.39
C ILE A 9 -36.41 14.51 -7.17
N SER A 10 -36.66 13.22 -7.32
CA SER A 10 -36.63 12.27 -6.21
C SER A 10 -35.39 11.40 -6.14
N ASP A 11 -34.57 11.45 -7.18
CA ASP A 11 -33.30 10.74 -7.25
C ASP A 11 -32.19 11.79 -7.16
N LEU A 12 -31.40 11.73 -6.09
CA LEU A 12 -30.25 12.60 -5.86
C LEU A 12 -28.93 11.80 -5.89
N GLY A 13 -28.94 10.64 -6.56
CA GLY A 13 -27.88 9.62 -6.49
C GLY A 13 -26.66 9.84 -7.38
N LYS A 14 -26.65 10.83 -8.29
CA LYS A 14 -25.57 10.94 -9.28
C LYS A 14 -24.33 11.71 -8.83
N GLY A 15 -24.39 12.39 -7.68
CA GLY A 15 -23.23 13.07 -7.10
C GLY A 15 -22.82 14.34 -7.85
N ILE A 16 -21.53 14.70 -7.73
CA ILE A 16 -20.98 15.96 -8.25
C ILE A 16 -20.65 15.83 -9.74
N ASN A 17 -21.13 16.76 -10.55
CA ASN A 17 -20.69 16.89 -11.95
C ASN A 17 -19.57 17.93 -12.09
N VAL A 18 -18.33 17.43 -12.16
CA VAL A 18 -17.12 18.27 -12.29
C VAL A 18 -16.88 18.81 -13.70
N PHE A 19 -17.56 18.26 -14.72
CA PHE A 19 -17.34 18.64 -16.12
C PHE A 19 -18.17 19.87 -16.54
N THR A 20 -19.24 20.17 -15.80
CA THR A 20 -20.21 21.24 -16.12
C THR A 20 -20.08 22.49 -15.26
N VAL A 21 -19.05 22.62 -14.42
CA VAL A 21 -18.81 23.83 -13.59
C VAL A 21 -18.67 25.10 -14.46
N ALA A 22 -18.28 24.95 -15.74
CA ALA A 22 -18.23 26.07 -16.70
C ALA A 22 -19.56 26.38 -17.42
N ARG A 23 -20.57 25.50 -17.34
CA ARG A 23 -21.88 25.67 -18.02
C ARG A 23 -23.02 25.12 -17.15
N GLY A 24 -23.58 25.99 -16.30
CA GLY A 24 -24.71 25.67 -15.40
C GLY A 24 -26.00 25.20 -16.08
N THR A 25 -26.06 25.19 -17.41
CA THR A 25 -27.18 24.65 -18.22
C THR A 25 -27.06 23.15 -18.50
N MET A 26 -25.92 22.52 -18.17
CA MET A 26 -25.64 21.12 -18.50
C MET A 26 -25.66 20.19 -17.28
N ILE A 27 -25.97 20.72 -16.10
CA ILE A 27 -26.14 19.92 -14.88
C ILE A 27 -27.45 19.16 -15.01
N ALA A 28 -27.39 17.83 -14.91
CA ALA A 28 -28.62 17.04 -14.89
C ALA A 28 -29.39 17.28 -13.60
N ASP A 29 -30.71 17.16 -13.66
CA ASP A 29 -31.61 17.38 -12.52
C ASP A 29 -31.22 16.61 -11.24
N ASN A 30 -30.55 15.45 -11.37
CA ASN A 30 -30.13 14.61 -10.25
C ASN A 30 -28.63 14.73 -9.87
N GLU A 31 -27.95 15.77 -10.35
CA GLU A 31 -26.54 16.06 -10.06
C GLU A 31 -26.42 17.32 -9.20
N VAL A 32 -25.30 17.44 -8.49
CA VAL A 32 -24.97 18.64 -7.70
C VAL A 32 -23.74 19.33 -8.27
N MET A 33 -23.73 20.65 -8.17
CA MET A 33 -22.56 21.47 -8.52
C MET A 33 -21.44 21.35 -7.49
N ASP A 34 -21.80 21.17 -6.22
CA ASP A 34 -20.85 21.00 -5.12
C ASP A 34 -21.47 20.13 -4.01
N GLY A 35 -20.65 19.38 -3.28
CA GLY A 35 -21.09 18.40 -2.29
C GLY A 35 -19.99 17.97 -1.31
N TRP A 36 -19.90 18.66 -0.18
CA TRP A 36 -18.88 18.38 0.85
C TRP A 36 -19.46 17.56 2.00
N ASN A 37 -18.71 16.54 2.46
CA ASN A 37 -19.05 15.72 3.64
C ASN A 37 -20.49 15.19 3.65
N CYS A 38 -21.05 14.89 2.47
CA CYS A 38 -22.38 14.36 2.32
C CYS A 38 -22.38 13.12 1.43
N TRP A 39 -23.38 12.26 1.62
CA TRP A 39 -23.63 11.06 0.83
C TRP A 39 -25.06 11.08 0.31
N SER A 40 -25.22 10.74 -0.97
CA SER A 40 -26.53 10.42 -1.53
C SER A 40 -26.98 9.07 -1.00
N VAL A 41 -27.97 9.06 -0.09
CA VAL A 41 -28.44 7.82 0.58
C VAL A 41 -29.65 7.19 -0.14
N GLY A 42 -29.87 7.55 -1.41
CA GLY A 42 -30.96 7.05 -2.24
C GLY A 42 -32.06 8.07 -2.45
N LYS A 43 -33.32 7.60 -2.51
CA LYS A 43 -34.46 8.44 -2.90
C LYS A 43 -34.69 9.58 -1.91
N ASN A 44 -34.77 10.81 -2.44
CA ASN A 44 -35.11 12.05 -1.75
C ASN A 44 -34.19 12.47 -0.60
N SER A 45 -32.98 11.93 -0.48
CA SER A 45 -32.17 12.23 0.72
C SER A 45 -30.67 12.31 0.46
N ILE A 46 -30.10 13.34 1.06
CA ILE A 46 -28.67 13.55 1.23
C ILE A 46 -28.41 13.45 2.73
N ALA A 47 -27.54 12.53 3.14
CA ALA A 47 -27.14 12.38 4.53
C ALA A 47 -25.74 12.97 4.75
N LYS A 48 -25.42 13.27 6.00
CA LYS A 48 -24.04 13.57 6.39
C LYS A 48 -23.18 12.31 6.18
N ARG A 49 -21.97 12.48 5.66
CA ARG A 49 -20.97 11.41 5.64
C ARG A 49 -20.69 10.99 7.08
N PRO A 50 -20.66 9.68 7.40
CA PRO A 50 -20.21 9.21 8.70
C PRO A 50 -18.85 9.83 9.05
N GLY A 51 -18.71 10.29 10.29
CA GLY A 51 -17.44 10.82 10.77
C GLY A 51 -16.34 9.76 10.77
N VAL A 52 -15.11 10.21 10.92
CA VAL A 52 -13.96 9.33 11.16
C VAL A 52 -13.61 9.35 12.65
N VAL A 53 -13.19 8.20 13.16
CA VAL A 53 -12.67 8.07 14.52
C VAL A 53 -11.24 7.52 14.41
N LYS A 54 -10.35 7.98 15.30
CA LYS A 54 -8.99 7.46 15.37
C LYS A 54 -9.06 5.97 15.75
N PHE A 55 -8.48 5.11 14.92
CA PHE A 55 -8.49 3.67 15.15
C PHE A 55 -7.44 3.23 16.18
N ALA A 56 -6.19 3.65 16.00
CA ALA A 56 -5.08 3.30 16.88
C ALA A 56 -4.14 4.49 17.13
N THR A 57 -3.32 4.41 18.18
CA THR A 57 -2.23 5.37 18.47
C THR A 57 -0.95 4.62 18.74
N ILE A 58 0.12 5.00 18.05
CA ILE A 58 1.47 4.54 18.33
C ILE A 58 2.15 5.66 19.12
N SER A 59 2.61 5.38 20.33
CA SER A 59 3.22 6.39 21.21
C SER A 59 4.67 6.67 20.81
N GLY A 60 5.10 7.93 20.93
CA GLY A 60 6.50 8.31 20.71
C GLY A 60 6.96 8.39 19.26
N VAL A 61 6.04 8.38 18.29
CA VAL A 61 6.34 8.50 16.86
C VAL A 61 5.64 9.72 16.24
N ASP A 62 6.32 10.38 15.30
CA ASP A 62 5.83 11.59 14.64
C ASP A 62 4.87 11.30 13.47
N GLN A 63 5.06 10.16 12.81
CA GLN A 63 4.32 9.78 11.59
C GLN A 63 4.23 8.26 11.42
N ILE A 64 3.28 7.83 10.60
CA ILE A 64 3.20 6.45 10.09
C ILE A 64 3.96 6.38 8.78
N ASP A 65 4.99 5.53 8.74
CA ASP A 65 5.90 5.38 7.61
C ASP A 65 5.37 4.39 6.55
N GLY A 66 4.45 3.51 6.94
CA GLY A 66 3.72 2.65 6.02
C GLY A 66 2.61 1.87 6.70
N LEU A 67 1.64 1.41 5.91
CA LEU A 67 0.53 0.56 6.35
C LEU A 67 0.46 -0.67 5.45
N GLY A 68 0.29 -1.84 6.07
CA GLY A 68 0.21 -3.11 5.37
C GLY A 68 -0.85 -4.01 5.98
N THR A 69 -1.37 -4.95 5.19
CA THR A 69 -2.28 -5.97 5.67
C THR A 69 -1.69 -7.34 5.44
N TYR A 70 -1.57 -8.13 6.50
CA TYR A 70 -1.18 -9.54 6.39
C TYR A 70 -2.44 -10.40 6.29
N TYR A 71 -2.40 -11.37 5.38
CA TYR A 71 -3.43 -12.38 5.26
C TYR A 71 -2.83 -13.75 4.93
N ASP A 72 -2.98 -14.68 5.86
CA ASP A 72 -2.65 -16.09 5.63
C ASP A 72 -3.65 -16.98 6.35
N GLY A 73 -4.24 -17.92 5.61
CA GLY A 73 -5.33 -18.78 6.09
C GLY A 73 -6.47 -17.99 6.77
N GLY A 74 -6.61 -18.18 8.08
CA GLY A 74 -7.61 -17.49 8.92
C GLY A 74 -7.09 -16.22 9.60
N THR A 75 -5.79 -15.95 9.55
CA THR A 75 -5.16 -14.82 10.25
C THR A 75 -5.19 -13.59 9.37
N ARG A 76 -5.74 -12.49 9.89
CA ARG A 76 -5.75 -11.16 9.27
C ARG A 76 -5.18 -10.15 10.23
N LYS A 77 -4.13 -9.44 9.82
CA LYS A 77 -3.52 -8.38 10.63
C LYS A 77 -3.46 -7.07 9.85
N LEU A 78 -3.75 -5.97 10.52
CA LEU A 78 -3.42 -4.62 10.08
C LEU A 78 -2.13 -4.20 10.77
N LEU A 79 -1.12 -3.88 9.98
CA LEU A 79 0.22 -3.58 10.44
C LEU A 79 0.59 -2.15 10.06
N ALA A 80 1.35 -1.49 10.92
CA ALA A 80 1.86 -0.15 10.72
C ALA A 80 3.37 -0.10 10.99
N MET A 81 4.13 0.46 10.04
CA MET A 81 5.52 0.83 10.30
C MET A 81 5.55 2.26 10.83
N ALA A 82 6.21 2.48 11.96
CA ALA A 82 6.42 3.81 12.50
C ALA A 82 7.68 3.86 13.36
N GLY A 83 8.47 4.92 13.22
CA GLY A 83 9.63 5.14 14.09
C GLY A 83 10.72 4.06 13.97
N GLY A 84 10.74 3.30 12.87
CA GLY A 84 11.68 2.21 12.66
C GLY A 84 11.27 0.88 13.31
N THR A 85 9.98 0.71 13.67
CA THR A 85 9.44 -0.53 14.24
C THR A 85 8.10 -0.89 13.58
N LEU A 86 7.87 -2.18 13.35
CA LEU A 86 6.59 -2.71 12.88
C LEU A 86 5.64 -2.94 14.07
N TYR A 87 4.41 -2.47 13.96
CA TYR A 87 3.36 -2.65 14.96
C TYR A 87 2.16 -3.41 14.38
N ASP A 88 1.61 -4.34 15.16
CA ASP A 88 0.26 -4.85 14.96
C ASP A 88 -0.72 -3.87 15.60
N ILE A 89 -1.66 -3.37 14.81
CA ILE A 89 -2.70 -2.42 15.24
C ILE A 89 -4.10 -2.99 15.05
N SER A 90 -4.24 -4.29 14.77
CA SER A 90 -5.50 -4.92 14.33
C SER A 90 -6.67 -4.76 15.29
N ASP A 91 -6.40 -4.61 16.58
CA ASP A 91 -7.39 -4.45 17.65
C ASP A 91 -7.54 -2.99 18.13
N GLY A 92 -6.91 -2.04 17.45
CA GLY A 92 -6.86 -0.62 17.83
C GLY A 92 -5.75 -0.28 18.83
N THR A 93 -5.01 -1.26 19.34
CA THR A 93 -3.85 -1.07 20.22
C THR A 93 -2.56 -1.37 19.45
N ALA A 94 -1.58 -0.47 19.55
CA ALA A 94 -0.29 -0.68 18.90
C ALA A 94 0.60 -1.61 19.73
N THR A 95 0.83 -2.82 19.22
CA THR A 95 1.74 -3.79 19.81
C THR A 95 2.95 -3.98 18.89
N ALA A 96 4.16 -3.74 19.39
CA ALA A 96 5.37 -3.94 18.59
C ALA A 96 5.53 -5.42 18.21
N VAL A 97 5.76 -5.68 16.92
CA VAL A 97 6.01 -7.02 16.41
C VAL A 97 7.48 -7.36 16.65
N PRO A 98 7.79 -8.46 17.35
CA PRO A 98 9.17 -8.84 17.61
C PRO A 98 9.86 -9.38 16.35
N GLY A 99 11.16 -9.16 16.29
CA GLY A 99 12.04 -9.82 15.34
C GLY A 99 12.36 -11.24 15.81
N ASP A 100 12.80 -12.10 14.89
CA ASP A 100 13.31 -13.42 15.30
C ASP A 100 14.63 -13.28 16.06
N VAL A 101 15.53 -12.44 15.54
CA VAL A 101 16.72 -11.96 16.25
C VAL A 101 16.49 -10.51 16.69
N SER A 102 16.24 -10.33 18.00
CA SER A 102 15.97 -9.02 18.59
C SER A 102 17.16 -8.06 18.43
N GLY A 103 16.85 -6.80 18.12
CA GLY A 103 17.83 -5.75 17.82
C GLY A 103 18.39 -5.80 16.41
N THR A 104 17.97 -6.76 15.58
CA THR A 104 18.43 -6.92 14.20
C THR A 104 17.25 -6.96 13.22
N ASP A 105 16.29 -7.86 13.43
CA ASP A 105 15.17 -8.05 12.50
C ASP A 105 14.01 -7.07 12.74
N ASP A 106 13.91 -6.50 13.95
CA ASP A 106 12.87 -5.59 14.41
C ASP A 106 13.24 -4.10 14.35
N VAL A 107 14.45 -3.77 13.88
CA VAL A 107 14.93 -2.39 13.82
C VAL A 107 15.11 -1.97 12.36
N TRP A 108 14.36 -0.95 11.94
CA TRP A 108 14.48 -0.33 10.63
C TRP A 108 14.99 1.10 10.75
N THR A 109 15.56 1.60 9.66
CA THR A 109 15.87 3.01 9.51
C THR A 109 14.55 3.83 9.58
N PRO A 110 14.41 4.73 10.57
CA PRO A 110 13.15 5.45 10.80
C PRO A 110 12.90 6.52 9.72
N LYS A 111 11.64 6.97 9.61
CA LYS A 111 11.21 8.06 8.70
C LYS A 111 11.35 7.74 7.21
N LEU A 112 11.46 6.46 6.85
CA LEU A 112 11.49 6.00 5.47
C LEU A 112 10.15 5.35 5.10
N ARG A 113 9.57 5.80 3.98
CA ARG A 113 8.35 5.20 3.44
C ARG A 113 8.57 3.71 3.23
N THR A 114 7.72 2.91 3.87
CA THR A 114 7.83 1.45 3.87
C THR A 114 6.73 0.86 3.00
N ASP A 115 7.12 -0.02 2.09
CA ASP A 115 6.24 -0.75 1.19
C ASP A 115 6.00 -2.18 1.70
N PHE A 116 4.81 -2.70 1.40
CA PHE A 116 4.29 -3.96 1.93
C PHE A 116 3.67 -4.80 0.81
N VAL A 117 4.10 -6.06 0.69
CA VAL A 117 3.58 -6.97 -0.33
C VAL A 117 3.31 -8.36 0.23
N GLN A 118 2.07 -8.81 0.13
CA GLN A 118 1.68 -10.17 0.52
C GLN A 118 2.08 -11.16 -0.59
N ALA A 119 2.85 -12.19 -0.24
CA ALA A 119 3.27 -13.25 -1.15
C ALA A 119 3.58 -14.55 -0.40
N GLY A 120 3.13 -15.69 -0.91
CA GLY A 120 3.50 -17.01 -0.37
C GLY A 120 3.20 -17.20 1.12
N GLY A 121 2.08 -16.67 1.63
CA GLY A 121 1.73 -16.73 3.06
C GLY A 121 2.54 -15.80 3.96
N LYS A 122 3.36 -14.90 3.39
CA LYS A 122 4.20 -13.94 4.11
C LYS A 122 3.89 -12.52 3.65
N LEU A 123 4.16 -11.54 4.51
CA LEU A 123 4.16 -10.12 4.13
C LEU A 123 5.59 -9.61 4.05
N PHE A 124 6.06 -9.33 2.84
CA PHE A 124 7.37 -8.75 2.57
C PHE A 124 7.35 -7.24 2.82
N ILE A 125 8.44 -6.73 3.39
CA ILE A 125 8.57 -5.36 3.91
C ILE A 125 9.90 -4.78 3.43
N SER A 126 9.85 -3.59 2.81
CA SER A 126 11.05 -2.91 2.33
C SER A 126 10.90 -1.39 2.35
N ASN A 127 12.00 -0.67 2.55
CA ASN A 127 11.99 0.80 2.69
C ASN A 127 13.09 1.51 1.87
N GLY A 128 13.78 0.77 1.00
CA GLY A 128 14.86 1.30 0.16
C GLY A 128 16.24 1.35 0.82
N THR A 129 16.36 1.14 2.12
CA THR A 129 17.66 1.24 2.83
C THR A 129 18.01 -0.05 3.54
N ASP A 130 17.06 -0.63 4.27
CA ASP A 130 17.28 -1.86 5.01
C ASP A 130 17.09 -3.09 4.10
N THR A 131 17.74 -4.19 4.47
CA THR A 131 17.57 -5.49 3.80
C THR A 131 16.10 -5.90 3.82
N LEU A 132 15.64 -6.54 2.74
CA LEU A 132 14.30 -7.11 2.65
C LEU A 132 14.00 -7.99 3.86
N ARG A 133 12.86 -7.76 4.50
CA ARG A 133 12.36 -8.59 5.60
C ARG A 133 10.96 -9.10 5.28
N TYR A 134 10.51 -10.11 6.01
CA TYR A 134 9.15 -10.60 5.93
C TYR A 134 8.55 -10.86 7.31
N TYR A 135 7.23 -10.72 7.38
CA TYR A 135 6.41 -11.09 8.51
C TYR A 135 5.64 -12.39 8.20
N ASP A 136 5.67 -13.34 9.13
CA ASP A 136 5.06 -14.68 8.98
C ASP A 136 3.72 -14.83 9.74
N GLY A 137 3.17 -13.73 10.27
CA GLY A 137 2.00 -13.76 11.14
C GLY A 137 2.31 -13.71 12.64
N THR A 138 3.58 -13.85 13.04
CA THR A 138 4.00 -13.79 14.44
C THR A 138 5.24 -12.90 14.63
N LYS A 139 6.27 -13.09 13.82
CA LYS A 139 7.55 -12.37 13.93
C LYS A 139 8.02 -11.83 12.59
N VAL A 140 8.99 -10.94 12.66
CA VAL A 140 9.73 -10.47 11.49
C VAL A 140 11.06 -11.20 11.36
N TYR A 141 11.41 -11.55 10.13
CA TYR A 141 12.64 -12.24 9.76
C TYR A 141 13.36 -11.47 8.66
N THR A 142 14.69 -11.41 8.73
CA THR A 142 15.50 -10.99 7.58
C THR A 142 15.42 -12.04 6.47
N GLN A 143 15.11 -11.61 5.25
CA GLN A 143 15.03 -12.49 4.09
C GLN A 143 16.44 -12.91 3.64
N SER A 144 16.70 -14.21 3.64
CA SER A 144 17.93 -14.76 3.05
C SER A 144 17.98 -14.46 1.56
N ASN A 145 19.14 -14.02 1.08
CA ASN A 145 19.36 -13.58 -0.31
C ASN A 145 18.38 -12.46 -0.75
N GLY A 146 17.86 -11.69 0.21
CA GLY A 146 17.05 -10.51 -0.05
C GLY A 146 17.90 -9.38 -0.65
N VAL A 147 17.28 -8.59 -1.52
CA VAL A 147 17.89 -7.36 -2.06
C VAL A 147 17.27 -6.14 -1.40
N ILE A 148 18.04 -5.06 -1.32
CA ILE A 148 17.53 -3.76 -0.89
C ILE A 148 16.75 -3.14 -2.05
N GLY A 149 15.55 -2.64 -1.79
CA GLY A 149 14.74 -1.94 -2.77
C GLY A 149 13.61 -1.16 -2.10
N LYS A 150 12.91 -0.32 -2.86
CA LYS A 150 11.90 0.60 -2.34
C LYS A 150 10.48 0.22 -2.73
N TYR A 151 10.32 -0.35 -3.92
CA TYR A 151 9.02 -0.66 -4.49
C TYR A 151 8.95 -2.15 -4.75
N MET A 152 7.86 -2.78 -4.32
CA MET A 152 7.64 -4.22 -4.45
C MET A 152 6.29 -4.52 -5.10
N VAL A 153 6.22 -5.64 -5.81
CA VAL A 153 4.95 -6.21 -6.26
C VAL A 153 5.06 -7.73 -6.35
N TYR A 154 3.98 -8.43 -6.02
CA TYR A 154 3.88 -9.87 -6.24
C TYR A 154 3.15 -10.15 -7.54
N TYR A 155 3.78 -10.89 -8.45
CA TYR A 155 3.21 -11.21 -9.75
C TYR A 155 3.75 -12.53 -10.29
N LYS A 156 2.85 -13.38 -10.80
CA LYS A 156 3.17 -14.71 -11.36
C LYS A 156 4.05 -15.55 -10.44
N TYR A 157 3.65 -15.66 -9.17
CA TYR A 157 4.34 -16.46 -8.16
C TYR A 157 5.76 -15.98 -7.80
N CYS A 158 6.17 -14.79 -8.25
CA CYS A 158 7.45 -14.19 -7.91
C CYS A 158 7.26 -12.83 -7.25
N LEU A 159 8.16 -12.51 -6.33
CA LEU A 159 8.31 -11.15 -5.81
C LEU A 159 9.18 -10.35 -6.77
N TRP A 160 8.71 -9.18 -7.13
CA TRP A 160 9.44 -8.21 -7.91
C TRP A 160 9.78 -7.03 -7.02
N ILE A 161 11.02 -6.54 -7.12
CA ILE A 161 11.50 -5.43 -6.30
C ILE A 161 12.42 -4.52 -7.12
N CYS A 162 12.36 -3.22 -6.89
CA CYS A 162 13.21 -2.23 -7.55
C CYS A 162 13.42 -0.98 -6.69
N GLY A 163 14.20 -0.02 -7.21
CA GLY A 163 14.40 1.28 -6.55
C GLY A 163 15.43 1.25 -5.42
N ASN A 164 16.47 0.41 -5.55
CA ASN A 164 17.63 0.48 -4.68
C ASN A 164 18.33 1.85 -4.88
N PRO A 165 18.50 2.70 -3.84
CA PRO A 165 19.08 4.03 -3.96
C PRO A 165 20.57 4.02 -4.25
N ASP A 166 21.28 2.89 -4.18
CA ASP A 166 22.69 2.81 -4.50
C ASP A 166 22.93 3.05 -6.00
N SER A 167 23.97 3.83 -6.31
CA SER A 167 24.26 4.45 -7.61
C SER A 167 24.44 3.48 -8.79
N ALA A 168 24.39 2.17 -8.58
CA ALA A 168 24.46 1.13 -9.62
C ALA A 168 23.17 0.30 -9.80
N ASN A 169 22.16 0.46 -8.94
CA ASN A 169 20.98 -0.41 -8.88
C ASN A 169 19.64 0.33 -8.94
N GLN A 170 19.65 1.66 -9.07
CA GLN A 170 18.45 2.52 -9.12
C GLN A 170 17.49 2.20 -10.27
N THR A 171 17.98 1.60 -11.36
CA THR A 171 17.20 1.27 -12.55
C THR A 171 16.98 -0.23 -12.72
N ARG A 172 17.43 -1.04 -11.76
CA ARG A 172 17.34 -2.49 -11.84
C ARG A 172 16.03 -2.99 -11.24
N LEU A 173 15.33 -3.80 -12.01
CA LEU A 173 14.17 -4.57 -11.58
C LEU A 173 14.61 -6.00 -11.32
N TYR A 174 14.40 -6.46 -10.09
CA TYR A 174 14.74 -7.81 -9.63
C TYR A 174 13.48 -8.66 -9.59
N ARG A 175 13.61 -9.93 -9.99
CA ARG A 175 12.59 -10.97 -9.86
C ARG A 175 13.15 -12.07 -8.97
N SER A 176 12.41 -12.45 -7.92
CA SER A 176 12.78 -13.56 -7.04
C SER A 176 12.49 -14.92 -7.69
N GLY A 177 12.85 -15.99 -7.00
CA GLY A 177 12.29 -17.31 -7.24
C GLY A 177 10.78 -17.42 -7.02
N SER A 178 10.24 -18.61 -7.22
CA SER A 178 8.86 -18.98 -6.91
C SER A 178 8.76 -19.92 -5.71
N ASP A 179 7.53 -20.16 -5.24
CA ASP A 179 7.23 -21.14 -4.19
C ASP A 179 8.07 -20.89 -2.91
N ASP A 180 8.85 -21.87 -2.47
CA ASP A 180 9.72 -21.77 -1.29
C ASP A 180 10.89 -20.77 -1.48
N LYS A 181 11.06 -20.23 -2.69
CA LYS A 181 12.08 -19.25 -3.07
C LYS A 181 11.53 -17.84 -3.31
N ILE A 182 10.28 -17.57 -2.93
CA ILE A 182 9.76 -16.20 -2.93
C ILE A 182 10.62 -15.33 -1.99
N GLY A 183 11.14 -14.22 -2.51
CA GLY A 183 12.05 -13.32 -1.80
C GLY A 183 13.55 -13.69 -1.91
N ASP A 184 13.90 -14.82 -2.51
CA ASP A 184 15.29 -15.20 -2.83
C ASP A 184 15.65 -14.71 -4.24
N PHE A 185 16.67 -13.84 -4.33
CA PHE A 185 17.14 -13.22 -5.57
C PHE A 185 18.50 -13.75 -6.06
N THR A 186 18.95 -14.91 -5.58
CA THR A 186 20.21 -15.52 -6.05
C THR A 186 20.09 -15.99 -7.50
N TYR A 187 20.91 -15.40 -8.39
CA TYR A 187 21.00 -15.74 -9.81
C TYR A 187 21.80 -17.02 -10.07
N ASP A 188 21.57 -17.60 -11.25
CA ASP A 188 22.31 -18.74 -11.80
C ASP A 188 22.38 -19.98 -10.89
N ALA A 189 21.50 -20.04 -9.89
CA ALA A 189 21.32 -21.22 -9.06
C ALA A 189 20.36 -22.19 -9.74
N SER A 190 20.77 -23.45 -9.91
CA SER A 190 19.92 -24.51 -10.46
C SER A 190 18.66 -24.75 -9.63
N THR A 191 18.70 -24.41 -8.33
CA THR A 191 17.59 -24.50 -7.38
C THR A 191 16.71 -23.24 -7.34
N ASN A 192 17.08 -22.18 -8.07
CA ASN A 192 16.31 -20.94 -8.21
C ASN A 192 16.34 -20.43 -9.66
N PRO A 193 15.83 -21.21 -10.64
CA PRO A 193 15.98 -20.91 -12.06
C PRO A 193 15.17 -19.68 -12.51
N LEU A 194 14.25 -19.19 -11.68
CA LEU A 194 13.41 -18.05 -11.99
C LEU A 194 13.99 -16.73 -11.49
N ALA A 195 14.94 -16.72 -10.55
CA ALA A 195 15.56 -15.48 -10.12
C ALA A 195 16.31 -14.82 -11.30
N THR A 196 15.99 -13.57 -11.59
CA THR A 196 16.63 -12.79 -12.65
C THR A 196 16.52 -11.30 -12.36
N SER A 197 17.30 -10.48 -13.08
CA SER A 197 17.09 -9.05 -13.10
C SER A 197 17.07 -8.50 -14.52
N VAL A 198 16.42 -7.36 -14.67
CA VAL A 198 16.39 -6.59 -15.90
C VAL A 198 16.80 -5.17 -15.55
N TYR A 199 17.71 -4.60 -16.35
CA TYR A 199 17.98 -3.17 -16.30
C TYR A 199 16.91 -2.46 -17.12
N VAL A 200 16.11 -1.63 -16.48
CA VAL A 200 15.00 -0.91 -17.14
C VAL A 200 15.51 0.31 -17.90
N SER A 201 16.57 0.94 -17.40
CA SER A 201 17.27 2.04 -18.04
C SER A 201 18.77 1.87 -17.82
N LYS A 202 19.47 1.37 -18.85
CA LYS A 202 20.93 1.34 -18.85
C LYS A 202 21.53 2.59 -19.51
N ASP A 203 20.78 3.20 -20.43
CA ASP A 203 21.34 4.16 -21.40
C ASP A 203 20.76 5.58 -21.32
N ASP A 204 19.61 5.80 -20.65
CA ASP A 204 18.95 7.12 -20.57
C ASP A 204 19.07 7.81 -19.20
N GLY A 205 19.71 7.16 -18.21
CA GLY A 205 19.93 7.72 -16.86
C GLY A 205 18.65 7.90 -16.03
N GLN A 206 17.51 7.38 -16.47
CA GLN A 206 16.24 7.53 -15.78
C GLN A 206 16.14 6.60 -14.58
N ILE A 207 15.92 7.21 -13.41
CA ILE A 207 15.72 6.52 -12.14
C ILE A 207 14.26 6.05 -12.01
N LEU A 208 14.05 4.85 -11.48
CA LEU A 208 12.72 4.37 -11.12
C LEU A 208 12.16 5.21 -9.96
N LYS A 209 11.10 5.98 -10.26
CA LYS A 209 10.36 6.79 -9.29
C LYS A 209 8.89 6.37 -9.31
N GLY A 210 8.29 6.27 -8.13
CA GLY A 210 6.87 5.99 -7.90
C GLY A 210 6.30 6.87 -6.81
#